data_AF-A0A143G360-F1
#
_entry.id   AF-A0A143G360-F1
#
_cell.length_a   1.000
_cell.length_b   1.000
_cell.length_c   1.000
_cell.angle_alpha   90.00
_cell.angle_beta   90.00
_cell.angle_gamma   90.00
#
_symmetry.space_group_name_H-M   'P 1'
#
loop_
_entity.id
_entity.type
_entity.pdbx_description
1 polymer ?
#
loop_
_entity_poly.entity_id
_entity_poly.type
_entity_poly.pdbx_seq_one_letter_code
_entity_poly.pdbx_strand_id
1 'polypeptide(L)'
;MALINCKECGNQISDKADKCPNCGIKQKKSISLLAFIGILIVTFAFIGSYLSEPKVETTVNESVNKISNPELNENSVVITSKRLIKTTAFNEDSLKFRNISTKTTGKFGLVACGEVNGENRMGGMSGYVRFISNGKTLFMENNKDTTIPFKQMWEEAC
;
A
#
# COMPACT_ATOMS: atom_id res chain seq x y z
N MET A 1 30.34 -28.52 -32.72
CA MET A 1 29.37 -28.93 -31.69
C MET A 1 30.19 -29.13 -30.43
N ALA A 2 29.94 -28.36 -29.38
CA ALA A 2 30.63 -28.61 -28.11
C ALA A 2 29.87 -29.69 -27.36
N LEU A 3 30.58 -30.69 -26.84
CA LEU A 3 29.99 -31.61 -25.86
C LEU A 3 30.08 -30.95 -24.49
N ILE A 4 28.94 -30.86 -23.80
CA ILE A 4 28.85 -30.41 -22.42
C ILE A 4 28.46 -31.59 -21.54
N ASN A 5 28.86 -31.54 -20.27
CA ASN A 5 28.43 -32.56 -19.32
C ASN A 5 27.02 -32.22 -18.83
N CYS A 6 26.16 -33.24 -18.77
CA CYS A 6 24.85 -33.12 -18.14
C CYS A 6 25.04 -32.72 -16.67
N LYS A 7 24.33 -31.68 -16.22
CA LYS A 7 24.44 -31.14 -14.85
C LYS A 7 24.01 -32.14 -13.75
N GLU A 8 23.31 -33.20 -14.15
CA GLU A 8 22.72 -34.18 -13.23
C GLU A 8 23.45 -35.51 -13.27
N CYS A 9 23.53 -36.15 -14.45
CA CYS A 9 24.11 -37.48 -14.58
C CYS A 9 25.57 -37.49 -15.06
N GLY A 10 26.18 -36.34 -15.35
CA GLY A 10 27.58 -36.22 -15.76
C GLY A 10 27.90 -36.71 -17.18
N ASN A 11 26.94 -37.35 -17.88
CA ASN A 11 27.15 -37.84 -19.23
C ASN A 11 27.36 -36.70 -20.23
N GLN A 12 28.25 -36.93 -21.21
CA GLN A 12 28.50 -36.00 -22.30
C GLN A 12 27.30 -35.93 -23.24
N ILE A 13 26.78 -34.72 -23.44
CA ILE A 13 25.63 -34.43 -24.29
C ILE A 13 25.95 -33.22 -25.17
N SER A 14 25.26 -33.07 -26.30
CA SER A 14 25.45 -31.88 -27.14
C SER A 14 24.99 -30.62 -26.41
N ASP A 15 25.77 -29.54 -26.55
CA ASP A 15 25.41 -28.16 -26.22
C ASP A 15 24.05 -27.69 -26.77
N LYS A 16 23.53 -28.35 -27.81
CA LYS A 16 22.22 -28.07 -28.42
C LYS A 16 21.08 -28.94 -27.88
N ALA A 17 21.35 -29.96 -27.07
CA ALA A 17 20.33 -30.86 -26.58
C ALA A 17 19.44 -30.17 -25.53
N ASP A 18 18.14 -30.00 -25.85
CA ASP A 18 17.18 -29.38 -24.92
C ASP A 18 16.90 -30.26 -23.69
N LYS A 19 16.97 -31.59 -23.86
CA LYS A 19 16.85 -32.59 -22.79
C LYS A 19 18.00 -33.59 -22.88
N CYS A 20 18.51 -34.04 -21.74
CA CYS A 20 19.50 -35.10 -21.70
C CYS A 20 18.85 -36.44 -22.11
N PRO A 21 19.39 -37.18 -23.11
CA PRO A 21 18.83 -38.47 -23.51
C PRO A 21 19.05 -39.57 -22.45
N ASN A 22 20.02 -39.42 -21.55
CA ASN A 22 20.34 -40.43 -20.53
C ASN A 22 19.50 -40.29 -19.25
N CYS A 23 19.21 -39.07 -18.80
CA CYS A 23 18.42 -38.84 -17.58
C CYS A 23 17.09 -38.11 -17.80
N GLY A 24 16.80 -37.64 -19.02
CA GLY A 24 15.55 -36.95 -19.37
C GLY A 24 15.45 -35.48 -18.91
N ILE A 25 16.41 -34.98 -18.14
CA ILE A 25 16.33 -33.65 -17.51
C ILE A 25 16.64 -32.54 -18.53
N LYS A 26 15.79 -31.51 -18.54
CA LYS A 26 15.90 -30.33 -19.41
C LYS A 26 17.13 -29.50 -19.03
N GLN A 27 18.01 -29.26 -19.99
CA GLN A 27 19.22 -28.47 -19.75
C GLN A 27 18.91 -26.98 -19.99
N LYS A 28 19.07 -26.16 -18.95
CA LYS A 28 18.91 -24.71 -19.06
C LYS A 28 20.11 -24.13 -19.82
N LYS A 29 19.86 -23.61 -21.03
CA LYS A 29 20.85 -22.87 -21.82
C LYS A 29 21.31 -21.64 -21.00
N SER A 30 22.62 -21.49 -20.85
CA SER A 30 23.19 -20.27 -20.26
C SER A 30 23.07 -19.17 -21.31
N ILE A 31 22.09 -18.29 -21.10
CA ILE A 31 21.95 -17.07 -21.91
C ILE A 31 23.22 -16.24 -21.69
N SER A 32 23.87 -15.84 -22.78
CA SER A 32 25.07 -14.99 -22.71
C SER A 32 24.74 -13.69 -21.99
N LEU A 33 25.61 -13.26 -21.06
CA LEU A 33 25.47 -12.01 -20.30
C LEU A 33 25.19 -10.80 -21.21
N LEU A 34 25.79 -10.80 -22.41
CA LEU A 34 25.59 -9.77 -23.44
C LEU A 34 24.15 -9.72 -23.98
N ALA A 35 23.46 -10.85 -24.10
CA ALA A 35 22.06 -10.89 -24.51
C ALA A 35 21.15 -10.28 -23.45
N PHE A 36 21.50 -10.41 -22.17
CA PHE A 36 20.77 -9.79 -21.06
C PHE A 36 20.95 -8.27 -21.03
N ILE A 37 22.17 -7.78 -21.27
CA ILE A 37 22.49 -6.35 -21.34
C ILE A 37 21.77 -5.69 -22.54
N GLY A 38 21.75 -6.35 -23.70
CA GLY A 38 21.03 -5.85 -24.88
C GLY A 38 19.53 -5.68 -24.64
N ILE A 39 18.89 -6.63 -23.95
CA ILE A 39 17.46 -6.54 -23.60
C ILE A 39 17.20 -5.36 -22.64
N LEU A 40 18.04 -5.19 -21.61
CA LEU A 40 17.88 -4.08 -20.66
C LEU A 40 17.96 -2.72 -21.35
N ILE A 41 18.92 -2.51 -22.25
CA ILE A 41 19.08 -1.23 -22.97
C ILE A 41 17.84 -0.92 -23.84
N VAL A 42 17.31 -1.92 -24.55
CA VAL A 42 16.10 -1.74 -25.38
C VAL A 42 14.88 -1.43 -24.52
N THR A 43 14.71 -2.13 -23.38
CA THR A 43 13.60 -1.84 -22.46
C THR A 43 13.69 -0.45 -21.85
N PHE A 44 14.89 0.01 -21.47
CA PHE A 44 15.09 1.33 -20.88
C PHE A 44 14.86 2.46 -21.90
N ALA A 45 15.27 2.26 -23.16
CA ALA A 45 15.01 3.21 -24.24
C ALA A 45 13.51 3.33 -24.56
N PHE A 46 12.76 2.21 -24.49
CA PHE A 46 11.31 2.21 -24.66
C PHE A 46 10.60 2.92 -23.49
N ILE A 47 10.99 2.66 -22.24
CA ILE A 47 10.43 3.31 -21.05
C ILE A 47 10.71 4.82 -21.05
N GLY A 48 11.90 5.24 -21.48
CA GLY A 48 12.25 6.65 -21.62
C GLY A 48 11.37 7.41 -22.62
N SER A 49 10.77 6.71 -23.59
CA SER A 49 9.83 7.29 -24.55
C SER A 49 8.42 7.50 -23.97
N TYR A 50 8.08 6.81 -22.87
CA TYR A 50 6.80 6.95 -22.16
C TYR A 50 6.86 7.94 -20.99
N LEU A 51 8.04 8.48 -20.67
CA LEU A 51 8.18 9.59 -19.73
C LEU A 51 7.91 10.94 -20.43
N SER A 52 6.81 11.02 -21.18
CA SER A 52 6.18 12.30 -21.42
C SER A 52 5.52 12.70 -20.11
N GLU A 53 6.00 13.75 -19.46
CA GLU A 53 5.26 14.35 -18.35
C GLU A 53 3.84 14.63 -18.85
N PRO A 54 2.78 14.08 -18.22
CA PRO A 54 1.48 14.70 -18.37
C PRO A 54 1.66 16.09 -17.74
N LYS A 55 1.54 17.15 -18.55
CA LYS A 55 1.12 18.44 -17.99
C LYS A 55 -0.24 18.17 -17.35
N VAL A 56 -0.25 18.00 -16.03
CA VAL A 56 -1.46 18.06 -15.24
C VAL A 56 -1.92 19.51 -15.30
N GLU A 57 -2.63 19.83 -16.37
CA GLU A 57 -3.54 20.96 -16.38
C GLU A 57 -4.63 20.61 -15.38
N THR A 58 -4.50 21.20 -14.19
CA THR A 58 -5.53 21.23 -13.15
C THR A 58 -6.78 21.91 -13.72
N THR A 59 -7.57 21.13 -14.44
CA THR A 59 -8.97 21.41 -14.75
C THR A 59 -9.80 20.69 -13.69
N VAL A 60 -9.90 21.32 -12.52
CA VAL A 60 -10.90 20.93 -11.52
C VAL A 60 -12.25 21.45 -12.03
N ASN A 61 -12.85 20.74 -12.98
CA ASN A 61 -14.21 21.01 -13.43
C ASN A 61 -15.17 19.95 -12.88
N GLU A 62 -16.00 20.41 -11.95
CA GLU A 62 -17.43 20.10 -11.89
C GLU A 62 -17.83 18.63 -11.78
N SER A 63 -17.38 17.96 -10.72
CA SER A 63 -18.21 16.95 -10.03
C SER A 63 -17.85 16.82 -8.56
N VAL A 64 -17.51 17.95 -7.91
CA VAL A 64 -17.53 18.09 -6.45
C VAL A 64 -18.44 19.28 -6.12
N ASN A 65 -19.70 19.19 -6.54
CA ASN A 65 -20.74 20.14 -6.14
C ASN A 65 -21.95 19.36 -5.61
N LYS A 66 -21.69 18.58 -4.55
CA LYS A 66 -22.71 18.07 -3.64
C LYS A 66 -22.14 17.62 -2.29
N ILE A 67 -21.24 18.41 -1.71
CA ILE A 67 -21.04 18.44 -0.26
C ILE A 67 -20.86 19.89 0.14
N SER A 68 -21.96 20.64 0.17
CA SER A 68 -22.06 21.83 1.00
C SER A 68 -22.12 21.36 2.46
N ASN A 69 -20.98 21.27 3.14
CA ASN A 69 -20.97 21.15 4.60
C ASN A 69 -19.86 22.04 5.20
N PRO A 70 -20.16 22.88 6.19
CA PRO A 70 -19.32 24.01 6.63
C PRO A 70 -18.17 23.59 7.57
N GLU A 71 -17.43 22.54 7.24
CA GLU A 71 -16.33 22.01 8.07
C GLU A 71 -14.98 22.10 7.32
N LEU A 72 -14.71 23.28 6.73
CA LEU A 72 -13.57 23.54 5.86
C LEU A 72 -12.83 24.81 6.33
N ASN A 73 -12.40 24.82 7.59
CA ASN A 73 -11.31 25.66 8.11
C ASN A 73 -10.98 25.29 9.57
N GLU A 74 -10.54 24.04 9.73
CA GLU A 74 -9.65 23.51 10.77
C GLU A 74 -9.45 22.03 10.38
N ASN A 75 -8.20 21.56 10.37
CA ASN A 75 -7.88 20.13 10.40
C ASN A 75 -8.08 19.29 9.11
N SER A 76 -7.28 19.56 8.08
CA SER A 76 -7.04 18.61 6.96
C SER A 76 -6.71 17.18 7.44
N VAL A 77 -5.99 17.07 8.57
CA VAL A 77 -5.72 15.80 9.26
C VAL A 77 -7.00 15.18 9.82
N VAL A 78 -7.93 15.93 10.43
CA VAL A 78 -9.22 15.37 10.90
C VAL A 78 -10.06 14.90 9.73
N ILE A 79 -10.16 15.68 8.65
CA ILE A 79 -10.91 15.29 7.44
C ILE A 79 -10.36 13.98 6.87
N THR A 80 -9.04 13.91 6.72
CA THR A 80 -8.37 12.72 6.18
C THR A 80 -8.50 11.53 7.13
N SER A 81 -8.45 11.76 8.45
CA SER A 81 -8.67 10.72 9.47
C SER A 81 -10.09 10.17 9.41
N LYS A 82 -11.11 11.04 9.34
CA LYS A 82 -12.52 10.62 9.15
C LYS A 82 -12.67 9.80 7.86
N ARG A 83 -12.00 10.20 6.77
CA ARG A 83 -12.00 9.45 5.50
C ARG A 83 -11.36 8.07 5.63
N LEU A 84 -10.19 7.97 6.27
CA LEU A 84 -9.53 6.68 6.52
C LEU A 84 -10.43 5.77 7.35
N ILE A 85 -11.06 6.28 8.41
CA ILE A 85 -11.96 5.50 9.26
C ILE A 85 -13.17 4.99 8.46
N LYS A 86 -13.76 5.83 7.60
CA LYS A 86 -14.85 5.43 6.68
C LYS A 86 -14.48 4.18 5.88
N THR A 87 -13.29 4.15 5.27
CA THR A 87 -12.85 2.99 4.48
C THR A 87 -12.68 1.69 5.26
N THR A 88 -12.61 1.76 6.60
CA THR A 88 -12.48 0.58 7.47
C THR A 88 -13.81 0.12 8.08
N ALA A 89 -14.85 0.96 8.01
CA ALA A 89 -16.15 0.68 8.62
C ALA A 89 -16.96 -0.32 7.78
N PHE A 90 -17.84 -1.08 8.44
CA PHE A 90 -18.79 -1.93 7.73
C PHE A 90 -19.86 -1.10 7.00
N ASN A 91 -20.36 -0.05 7.66
CA ASN A 91 -21.31 0.91 7.11
C ASN A 91 -20.80 2.33 7.42
N GLU A 92 -20.36 3.06 6.39
CA GLU A 92 -19.77 4.39 6.54
C GLU A 92 -20.76 5.44 7.06
N ASP A 93 -22.04 5.31 6.68
CA ASP A 93 -23.09 6.26 7.06
C ASP A 93 -23.54 6.08 8.51
N SER A 94 -23.25 4.92 9.11
CA SER A 94 -23.52 4.65 10.53
C SER A 94 -22.53 5.33 11.48
N LEU A 95 -21.43 5.90 10.96
CA LEU A 95 -20.33 6.40 11.78
C LEU A 95 -20.71 7.65 12.56
N LYS A 96 -20.46 7.60 13.87
CA LYS A 96 -20.65 8.70 14.80
C LYS A 96 -19.32 9.07 15.43
N PHE A 97 -18.84 10.27 15.13
CA PHE A 97 -17.60 10.80 15.71
C PHE A 97 -17.92 11.75 16.87
N ARG A 98 -17.06 11.76 17.89
CA ARG A 98 -17.12 12.72 19.00
C ARG A 98 -15.74 12.97 19.59
N ASN A 99 -15.62 14.02 20.42
CA ASN A 99 -14.40 14.36 21.16
C ASN A 99 -13.16 14.45 20.24
N ILE A 100 -13.33 15.03 19.05
CA ILE A 100 -12.24 15.16 18.09
C ILE A 100 -11.38 16.37 18.44
N SER A 101 -10.08 16.16 18.57
CA SER A 101 -9.08 17.21 18.78
C SER A 101 -7.89 17.01 17.83
N THR A 102 -7.10 18.06 17.64
CA THR A 102 -5.78 17.97 17.02
C THR A 102 -4.70 18.40 17.98
N LYS A 103 -3.55 17.73 17.91
CA LYS A 103 -2.37 18.05 18.72
C LYS A 103 -1.11 17.92 17.86
N THR A 104 -0.17 18.84 18.03
CA THR A 104 1.15 18.74 17.40
C THR A 104 2.14 18.24 18.46
N THR A 105 2.83 17.17 18.14
CA THR A 105 3.82 16.52 19.03
C THR A 105 5.13 16.33 18.28
N GLY A 106 6.27 16.49 18.97
CA GLY A 106 7.59 16.39 18.34
C GLY A 106 7.86 15.03 17.69
N LYS A 107 7.27 13.96 18.23
CA LYS A 107 7.48 12.59 17.75
C LYS A 107 6.54 12.17 16.62
N PHE A 108 5.29 12.65 16.63
CA PHE A 108 4.26 12.21 15.69
C PHE A 108 3.77 13.31 14.72
N GLY A 109 4.27 14.54 14.87
CA GLY A 109 3.79 15.69 14.10
C GLY A 109 2.37 16.09 14.48
N LEU A 110 1.61 16.60 13.51
CA LEU A 110 0.19 16.93 13.68
C LEU A 110 -0.65 15.64 13.65
N VAL A 111 -1.35 15.37 14.74
CA VAL A 111 -2.26 14.23 14.88
C VAL A 111 -3.67 14.70 15.18
N ALA A 112 -4.66 13.94 14.71
CA ALA A 112 -6.04 13.99 15.15
C ALA A 112 -6.33 12.81 16.08
N CYS A 113 -6.96 13.11 17.20
CA CYS A 113 -7.44 12.15 18.16
C CYS A 113 -8.95 12.28 18.30
N GLY A 114 -9.63 11.21 18.67
CA GLY A 114 -11.04 11.27 19.02
C GLY A 114 -11.65 9.90 19.21
N GLU A 115 -12.97 9.86 19.25
CA GLU A 115 -13.73 8.62 19.37
C GLU A 115 -14.66 8.44 18.18
N VAL A 116 -14.83 7.18 17.75
CA VAL A 116 -15.77 6.80 16.71
C VAL A 116 -16.56 5.57 17.12
N ASN A 117 -17.83 5.53 16.75
CA ASN A 117 -18.69 4.35 16.86
C ASN A 117 -19.32 4.07 15.50
N GLY A 118 -19.65 2.82 15.23
CA GLY A 118 -20.28 2.38 13.99
C GLY A 118 -21.00 1.04 14.14
N GLU A 119 -21.85 0.74 13.16
CA GLU A 119 -22.54 -0.54 13.07
C GLU A 119 -21.56 -1.69 12.81
N ASN A 120 -21.81 -2.82 13.46
CA ASN A 120 -21.18 -4.09 13.16
C ASN A 120 -21.97 -4.85 12.06
N ARG A 121 -21.45 -6.01 11.66
CA ARG A 121 -22.08 -6.88 10.65
C ARG A 121 -23.47 -7.41 11.05
N MET A 122 -23.83 -7.32 12.32
CA MET A 122 -25.12 -7.76 12.85
C MET A 122 -26.13 -6.60 12.96
N GLY A 123 -25.78 -5.40 12.47
CA GLY A 123 -26.67 -4.23 12.47
C GLY A 123 -26.76 -3.48 13.81
N GLY A 124 -25.93 -3.84 14.81
CA GLY A 124 -25.87 -3.15 16.10
C GLY A 124 -24.66 -2.22 16.22
N MET A 125 -24.76 -1.18 17.06
CA MET A 125 -23.62 -0.29 17.34
C MET A 125 -22.55 -1.02 18.16
N SER A 126 -21.28 -0.91 17.76
CA SER A 126 -20.15 -1.62 18.39
C SER A 126 -19.66 -0.98 19.70
N GLY A 127 -20.04 0.28 19.95
CA GLY A 127 -19.50 1.09 21.04
C GLY A 127 -18.44 2.07 20.53
N TYR A 128 -18.22 3.14 21.29
CA TYR A 128 -17.20 4.13 20.95
C TYR A 128 -15.81 3.57 21.21
N VAL A 129 -14.93 3.75 20.24
CA VAL A 129 -13.51 3.36 20.29
C VAL A 129 -12.65 4.57 19.98
N ARG A 130 -11.52 4.69 20.65
CA ARG A 130 -10.57 5.78 20.41
C ARG A 130 -9.77 5.56 19.13
N PHE A 131 -9.44 6.64 18.44
CA PHE A 131 -8.55 6.64 17.29
C PHE A 131 -7.46 7.72 17.39
N ILE A 132 -6.30 7.42 16.82
CA ILE A 132 -5.19 8.36 16.62
C ILE A 132 -4.81 8.30 15.14
N SER A 133 -4.69 9.45 14.48
CA SER A 133 -4.29 9.49 13.07
C SER A 133 -3.51 10.75 12.73
N ASN A 134 -2.43 10.59 11.96
CA ASN A 134 -1.65 11.70 11.38
C ASN A 134 -2.09 12.02 9.94
N GLY A 135 -3.23 11.49 9.49
CA GLY A 135 -3.74 11.63 8.12
C GLY A 135 -3.16 10.61 7.12
N LYS A 136 -2.18 9.79 7.51
CA LYS A 136 -1.65 8.68 6.70
C LYS A 136 -1.89 7.32 7.36
N THR A 137 -1.64 7.25 8.66
CA THR A 137 -1.82 6.03 9.46
C THR A 137 -2.94 6.22 10.46
N LEU A 138 -3.73 5.18 10.67
CA LEU A 138 -4.84 5.13 11.61
C LEU A 138 -4.57 4.04 12.64
N PHE A 139 -4.60 4.42 13.92
CA PHE A 139 -4.54 3.50 15.04
C PHE A 139 -5.87 3.54 15.79
N MET A 140 -6.41 2.37 16.13
CA MET A 140 -7.65 2.25 16.91
C MET A 140 -7.38 1.44 18.18
N GLU A 141 -8.06 1.79 19.26
CA GLU A 141 -7.89 1.17 20.59
C GLU A 141 -8.11 -0.35 20.59
N ASN A 142 -9.02 -0.83 19.73
CA ASN A 142 -9.42 -2.23 19.69
C ASN A 142 -8.62 -3.03 18.64
N ASN A 143 -7.49 -2.52 18.18
CA ASN A 143 -6.64 -3.26 17.25
C ASN A 143 -6.18 -4.58 17.90
N LYS A 144 -6.29 -5.69 17.15
CA LYS A 144 -5.90 -7.03 17.62
C LYS A 144 -4.39 -7.20 17.70
N ASP A 145 -3.63 -6.26 17.14
CA ASP A 145 -2.18 -6.24 17.21
C ASP A 145 -1.72 -5.77 18.61
N THR A 146 -1.35 -6.74 19.45
CA THR A 146 -0.88 -6.52 20.81
C THR A 146 0.51 -5.90 20.88
N THR A 147 1.23 -5.77 19.76
CA THR A 147 2.55 -5.13 19.71
C THR A 147 2.45 -3.60 19.74
N ILE A 148 1.26 -3.04 19.48
CA ILE A 148 1.02 -1.60 19.45
C ILE A 148 0.57 -1.14 20.85
N PRO A 149 1.38 -0.37 21.60
CA PRO A 149 1.03 0.11 22.94
C PRO A 149 0.06 1.31 22.84
N PHE A 150 -1.17 1.08 22.39
CA PHE A 150 -2.15 2.15 22.09
C PHE A 150 -2.34 3.11 23.26
N LYS A 151 -2.43 2.61 24.49
CA LYS A 151 -2.58 3.43 25.70
C LYS A 151 -1.44 4.45 25.85
N GLN A 152 -0.20 4.01 25.68
CA GLN A 152 0.97 4.88 25.76
C GLN A 152 0.99 5.91 24.62
N MET A 153 0.63 5.48 23.41
CA MET A 153 0.51 6.39 22.27
C MET A 153 -0.55 7.46 22.50
N TRP A 154 -1.69 7.09 23.08
CA TRP A 154 -2.77 8.03 23.40
C TRP A 154 -2.32 9.09 24.39
N GLU A 155 -1.66 8.68 25.48
CA GLU A 155 -1.12 9.60 26.50
C GLU A 155 -0.06 10.55 25.92
N GLU A 156 0.78 10.07 24.99
CA GLU A 156 1.82 10.87 24.35
C GLU A 156 1.25 11.81 23.27
N ALA A 157 0.22 11.38 22.54
CA ALA A 157 -0.23 12.03 21.31
C ALA A 157 -1.50 12.89 21.42
N CYS A 158 -2.36 12.74 22.44
CA CYS A 158 -3.72 13.34 22.45
C CYS A 158 -4.01 14.45 23.49
#